data_AF-T0RY20-F1
#
_entry.id   AF-T0RY20-F1
#
_cell.length_a   1.000
_cell.length_b   1.000
_cell.length_c   1.000
_cell.angle_alpha   90.00
_cell.angle_beta   90.00
_cell.angle_gamma   90.00
#
_symmetry.space_group_name_H-M   'P 1'
#
loop_
_entity.id
_entity.type
_entity.pdbx_description
1 polymer ?
#
loop_
_entity_poly.entity_id
_entity_poly.type
_entity_poly.pdbx_seq_one_letter_code
_entity_poly.pdbx_strand_id
1 'polypeptide(L)'
;MKRRDFFKTALMSVSTFVAAREAFAAACKVGAAPAGKKVAKNKSRLDYVLNAADAKGNKKYKAGSTCANCKWYKKAKETGGYAPCPMMANKYVSACGWCKSWKKA
;
A
#
# COMPACT_ATOMS: atom_id res chain seq x y z
N MET A 1 -54.05 18.75 -8.47
CA MET A 1 -52.62 18.47 -8.76
C MET A 1 -52.35 16.99 -8.55
N LYS A 2 -51.94 16.26 -9.59
CA LYS A 2 -51.88 14.79 -9.62
C LYS A 2 -50.48 14.31 -9.22
N ARG A 3 -50.42 13.43 -8.20
CA ARG A 3 -49.21 12.71 -7.73
C ARG A 3 -48.45 11.95 -8.83
N ARG A 4 -49.05 11.82 -10.01
CA ARG A 4 -48.54 11.12 -11.18
C ARG A 4 -47.58 11.95 -12.03
N ASP A 5 -47.59 13.28 -11.86
CA ASP A 5 -46.68 14.17 -12.60
C ASP A 5 -45.31 14.27 -11.90
N PHE A 6 -45.26 14.05 -10.59
CA PHE A 6 -44.00 14.02 -9.83
C PHE A 6 -43.13 12.79 -10.12
N PHE A 7 -43.73 11.67 -10.56
CA PHE A 7 -42.99 10.43 -10.81
C PHE A 7 -42.27 10.40 -12.16
N LYS A 8 -42.62 11.31 -13.09
CA LYS A 8 -42.01 11.35 -14.43
C LYS A 8 -40.70 12.15 -14.49
N THR A 9 -40.43 13.00 -13.50
CA THR A 9 -39.26 13.90 -13.50
C THR A 9 -38.06 13.34 -12.73
N ALA A 10 -38.14 12.12 -12.20
CA ALA A 10 -37.08 11.49 -11.41
C ALA A 10 -36.24 10.45 -12.19
N LEU A 11 -36.24 10.51 -13.53
CA LEU A 11 -35.58 9.51 -14.39
C LEU A 11 -34.33 10.01 -15.12
N MET A 12 -33.85 11.23 -14.87
CA MET A 12 -32.63 11.73 -15.51
C MET A 12 -31.73 12.53 -14.57
N SER A 13 -30.83 11.83 -13.89
CA SER A 13 -29.54 12.39 -13.45
C SER A 13 -28.52 11.25 -13.41
N VAL A 14 -27.82 11.02 -14.52
CA VAL A 14 -26.42 11.45 -14.76
C VAL A 14 -25.41 10.36 -14.36
N SER A 15 -24.96 9.66 -15.40
CA SER A 15 -23.55 9.35 -15.70
C SER A 15 -22.74 8.48 -14.73
N THR A 16 -22.58 7.22 -15.14
CA THR A 16 -21.30 6.48 -15.20
C THR A 16 -20.18 6.92 -14.25
N PHE A 17 -20.19 6.38 -13.02
CA PHE A 17 -18.95 6.24 -12.25
C PHE A 17 -18.24 4.93 -12.66
N VAL A 18 -17.70 4.90 -13.88
CA VAL A 18 -16.69 3.91 -14.28
C VAL A 18 -15.48 4.67 -14.78
N ALA A 19 -14.58 5.03 -13.87
CA ALA A 19 -13.14 5.11 -14.09
C ALA A 19 -12.45 5.62 -12.81
N ALA A 20 -11.19 5.23 -12.66
CA ALA A 20 -10.25 5.73 -11.66
C ALA A 20 -10.41 5.20 -10.22
N ARG A 21 -10.40 3.88 -10.08
CA ARG A 21 -9.48 3.28 -9.09
C ARG A 21 -8.44 2.37 -9.74
N GLU A 22 -7.91 2.82 -10.88
CA GLU A 22 -6.47 2.67 -11.08
C GLU A 22 -5.79 3.64 -10.09
N ALA A 23 -5.83 3.26 -8.81
CA ALA A 23 -4.85 3.76 -7.86
C ALA A 23 -3.55 3.19 -8.38
N PHE A 24 -2.92 3.97 -9.25
CA PHE A 24 -1.61 3.76 -9.81
C PHE A 24 -0.80 2.99 -8.79
N ALA A 25 -0.32 1.82 -9.21
CA ALA A 25 0.96 1.33 -8.76
C ALA A 25 1.99 2.40 -9.16
N ALA A 26 1.94 3.56 -8.52
CA ALA A 26 2.96 4.58 -8.56
C ALA A 26 4.21 3.79 -8.23
N ALA A 27 5.10 3.68 -9.21
CA ALA A 27 6.36 2.99 -9.07
C ALA A 27 6.98 3.52 -7.78
N CYS A 28 6.89 2.72 -6.73
CA CYS A 28 7.03 3.25 -5.39
C CYS A 28 8.51 3.59 -5.26
N LYS A 29 8.78 4.89 -5.36
CA LYS A 29 10.13 5.40 -5.50
C LYS A 29 10.75 5.25 -4.12
N VAL A 30 11.63 4.26 -3.98
CA VAL A 30 12.33 3.99 -2.72
C VAL A 30 13.08 5.26 -2.34
N GLY A 31 12.58 5.95 -1.32
CA GLY A 31 13.20 7.16 -0.79
C GLY A 31 14.57 6.86 -0.17
N ALA A 32 15.36 7.89 0.08
CA ALA A 32 16.60 7.74 0.82
C ALA A 32 16.31 7.21 2.23
N ALA A 33 17.10 6.22 2.67
CA ALA A 33 17.02 5.71 4.03
C ALA A 33 17.20 6.86 5.03
N PRO A 34 16.35 6.97 6.07
CA PRO A 34 16.50 8.04 7.06
C PRO A 34 17.82 7.90 7.80
N ALA A 35 18.59 8.99 7.83
CA ALA A 35 19.88 9.06 8.52
C ALA A 35 19.71 8.71 10.01
N GLY A 36 20.62 7.89 10.54
CA GLY A 36 20.61 7.49 11.96
C GLY A 36 19.55 6.46 12.36
N LYS A 37 18.70 5.97 11.45
CA LYS A 37 17.73 4.90 11.74
C LYS A 37 18.24 3.54 11.27
N LYS A 38 17.98 2.50 12.07
CA LYS A 38 18.29 1.11 11.69
C LYS A 38 17.29 0.63 10.63
N VAL A 39 17.68 0.73 9.36
CA VAL A 39 16.89 0.18 8.25
C VAL A 39 17.00 -1.34 8.21
N ALA A 40 15.88 -1.99 7.94
CA ALA A 40 15.83 -3.43 7.83
C ALA A 40 16.57 -3.89 6.55
N LYS A 41 17.54 -4.78 6.71
CA LYS A 41 18.26 -5.47 5.61
C LYS A 41 18.10 -6.99 5.69
N ASN A 42 16.99 -7.45 6.26
CA ASN A 42 16.82 -8.86 6.62
C ASN A 42 16.27 -9.67 5.43
N LYS A 43 17.13 -9.92 4.44
CA LYS A 43 16.86 -10.91 3.38
C LYS A 43 16.80 -12.32 3.97
N SER A 44 17.70 -12.68 4.88
CA SER A 44 17.88 -14.07 5.31
C SER A 44 16.73 -14.70 6.09
N ARG A 45 15.92 -13.93 6.85
CA ARG A 45 14.78 -14.50 7.61
C ARG A 45 13.42 -14.27 6.97
N LEU A 46 13.24 -13.13 6.30
CA LEU A 46 11.92 -12.64 5.89
C LEU A 46 11.88 -12.24 4.42
N ASP A 47 12.92 -12.53 3.63
CA ASP A 47 13.04 -12.17 2.22
C ASP A 47 12.71 -10.70 1.97
N TYR A 48 13.13 -9.82 2.88
CA TYR A 48 12.77 -8.41 2.77
C TYR A 48 13.50 -7.75 1.61
N VAL A 49 12.72 -7.07 0.78
CA VAL A 49 13.19 -6.26 -0.34
C VAL A 49 12.75 -4.81 -0.16
N LEU A 50 13.57 -3.88 -0.65
CA LEU A 50 13.29 -2.44 -0.57
C LEU A 50 12.20 -2.00 -1.53
N ASN A 51 12.06 -2.74 -2.64
CA ASN A 51 11.02 -2.54 -3.64
C ASN A 51 10.22 -3.84 -3.79
N ALA A 52 8.91 -3.76 -3.64
CA ALA A 52 7.97 -4.85 -3.89
C ALA A 52 8.13 -5.48 -5.29
N ALA A 53 8.61 -4.72 -6.29
CA ALA A 53 8.92 -5.26 -7.61
C ALA A 53 9.98 -6.39 -7.58
N ASP A 54 10.90 -6.36 -6.62
CA ASP A 54 11.94 -7.39 -6.46
C ASP A 54 11.39 -8.68 -5.81
N ALA A 55 10.22 -8.59 -5.18
CA ALA A 55 9.56 -9.73 -4.54
C ALA A 55 8.77 -10.62 -5.52
N LYS A 56 8.70 -10.26 -6.81
CA LYS A 56 7.95 -11.01 -7.83
C LYS A 56 8.31 -12.50 -7.93
N GLY A 57 9.55 -12.88 -7.57
CA GLY A 57 9.98 -14.28 -7.52
C GLY A 57 9.47 -15.07 -6.31
N ASN A 58 8.86 -14.43 -5.32
CA ASN A 58 8.40 -15.08 -4.10
C ASN A 58 6.95 -15.53 -4.25
N LYS A 59 6.66 -16.81 -4.00
CA LYS A 59 5.30 -17.39 -4.11
C LYS A 59 4.27 -16.70 -3.21
N LYS A 60 4.71 -16.04 -2.13
CA LYS A 60 3.84 -15.29 -1.21
C LYS A 60 3.58 -13.84 -1.62
N TYR A 61 4.34 -13.33 -2.59
CA TYR A 61 4.17 -11.97 -3.08
C TYR A 61 2.92 -11.89 -3.96
N LYS A 62 2.16 -10.81 -3.78
CA LYS A 62 1.04 -10.46 -4.66
C LYS A 62 1.31 -9.07 -5.22
N ALA A 63 0.92 -8.83 -6.48
CA ALA A 63 1.06 -7.53 -7.08
C ALA A 63 0.35 -6.47 -6.24
N GLY A 64 1.05 -5.37 -5.94
CA GLY A 64 0.54 -4.31 -5.08
C GLY A 64 0.73 -4.56 -3.58
N SER A 65 1.24 -5.72 -3.12
CA SER A 65 1.60 -5.92 -1.71
C SER A 65 2.84 -5.11 -1.36
N THR A 66 2.68 -4.04 -0.60
CA THR A 66 3.78 -3.17 -0.15
C THR A 66 3.75 -3.01 1.37
N CYS A 67 4.85 -2.56 1.98
CA CYS A 67 4.84 -2.22 3.39
C CYS A 67 3.82 -1.13 3.71
N ALA A 68 3.58 -0.17 2.80
CA ALA A 68 2.57 0.88 2.95
C ALA A 68 1.14 0.37 3.13
N ASN A 69 0.81 -0.83 2.64
CA ASN A 69 -0.50 -1.47 2.83
C ASN A 69 -0.44 -2.73 3.73
N CYS A 70 0.61 -2.84 4.54
CA CYS A 70 0.79 -3.93 5.49
C CYS A 70 0.24 -3.58 6.87
N LYS A 71 -0.48 -4.51 7.51
CA LYS A 71 -1.02 -4.35 8.88
C LYS A 71 0.05 -3.98 9.93
N TRP A 72 1.28 -4.43 9.71
CA TRP A 72 2.39 -4.25 10.66
C TRP A 72 3.12 -2.92 10.49
N TYR A 73 2.88 -2.20 9.41
CA TYR A 73 3.59 -0.96 9.12
C TYR A 73 3.04 0.18 9.97
N LYS A 74 3.87 0.72 10.87
CA LYS A 74 3.47 1.79 11.79
C LYS A 74 3.48 3.15 11.08
N LYS A 75 2.48 3.42 10.23
CA LYS A 75 2.30 4.70 9.48
C LYS A 75 2.47 5.94 10.37
N ALA A 76 1.97 5.89 11.60
CA ALA A 76 2.08 6.99 12.56
C ALA A 76 3.54 7.38 12.93
N LYS A 77 4.52 6.50 12.67
CA LYS A 77 5.94 6.73 12.91
C LYS A 77 6.75 6.71 11.61
N GLU A 78 6.10 7.02 10.50
CA GLU A 78 6.75 7.13 9.20
C GLU A 78 7.66 8.37 9.18
N THR A 79 8.85 8.21 8.63
CA THR A 79 9.84 9.28 8.46
C THR A 79 10.58 9.04 7.16
N GLY A 80 10.46 9.98 6.21
CA GLY A 80 11.14 9.90 4.91
C GLY A 80 10.74 8.67 4.07
N GLY A 81 9.50 8.19 4.18
CA GLY A 81 9.04 6.99 3.46
C GLY A 81 9.41 5.67 4.13
N TYR A 82 9.91 5.70 5.37
CA TYR A 82 10.22 4.51 6.15
C TYR A 82 9.48 4.52 7.48
N ALA A 83 8.93 3.38 7.89
CA ALA A 83 8.31 3.24 9.21
C ALA A 83 8.81 2.00 9.95
N PRO A 84 8.80 2.01 11.30
CA PRO A 84 9.17 0.84 12.08
C PRO A 84 8.15 -0.29 11.92
N CYS A 85 8.63 -1.51 11.67
CA CYS A 85 7.80 -2.72 11.57
C CYS A 85 8.16 -3.72 12.68
N PRO A 86 7.21 -4.16 13.52
CA PRO A 86 7.47 -5.11 14.62
C PRO A 86 7.96 -6.47 14.10
N MET A 87 7.48 -6.92 12.93
CA MET A 87 7.97 -8.16 12.29
C MET A 87 9.45 -8.07 11.89
N MET A 88 9.96 -6.85 11.68
CA MET A 88 11.36 -6.60 11.36
C MET A 88 12.17 -6.19 12.60
N ALA A 89 11.78 -6.64 13.80
CA ALA A 89 12.41 -6.29 15.07
C ALA A 89 12.48 -4.77 15.30
N ASN A 90 11.38 -4.07 15.02
CA ASN A 90 11.25 -2.60 15.11
C ASN A 90 12.25 -1.82 14.23
N LYS A 91 12.88 -2.46 13.24
CA LYS A 91 13.67 -1.77 12.22
C LYS A 91 12.76 -1.02 11.25
N TYR A 92 13.32 0.02 10.65
CA TYR A 92 12.63 0.86 9.66
C TYR A 92 12.58 0.13 8.32
N VAL A 93 11.38 -0.01 7.76
CA VAL A 93 11.13 -0.57 6.42
C VAL A 93 10.63 0.52 5.49
N SER A 94 11.03 0.45 4.23
CA SER A 94 10.54 1.32 3.16
C SER A 94 9.05 1.07 2.96
N ALA A 95 8.25 2.11 2.78
CA ALA A 95 6.84 2.02 2.39
C ALA A 95 6.67 1.17 1.11
N CYS A 96 7.64 1.24 0.21
CA CYS A 96 7.70 0.52 -1.06
C CYS A 96 8.18 -0.92 -0.94
N GLY A 97 8.70 -1.30 0.22
CA GLY A 97 9.28 -2.61 0.44
C GLY A 97 8.26 -3.73 0.54
N TRP A 98 8.75 -4.95 0.62
CA TRP A 98 7.93 -6.13 0.88
C TRP A 98 8.73 -7.15 1.70
N CYS A 99 8.04 -7.94 2.52
CA CYS A 99 8.62 -9.12 3.17
C CYS A 99 7.64 -10.29 3.15
N LYS A 100 8.17 -11.51 3.34
CA LYS A 100 7.40 -12.76 3.42
C LYS A 100 6.30 -12.77 4.48
N SER A 101 6.45 -11.96 5.53
CA SER A 101 5.45 -11.80 6.60
C SER A 101 4.43 -10.70 6.33
N TRP A 102 4.38 -10.17 5.10
CA TRP A 102 3.36 -9.22 4.71
C TRP A 102 1.96 -9.77 4.99
N LYS A 103 1.12 -8.93 5.60
CA LYS A 103 -0.29 -9.20 5.81
C LYS A 103 -1.05 -7.96 5.38
N LYS A 104 -2.11 -8.17 4.61
CA LYS A 104 -3.04 -7.11 4.20
C LYS A 104 -3.51 -6.37 5.46
N ALA A 105 -3.37 -5.05 5.45
CA ALA A 105 -3.92 -4.15 6.46
C ALA A 105 -5.45 -4.25 6.51
#